data_AF-A0A139XHB8-F1
#
_entry.id   AF-A0A139XHB8-F1
#
_cell.length_a   1.000
_cell.length_b   1.000
_cell.length_c   1.000
_cell.angle_alpha   90.00
_cell.angle_beta   90.00
_cell.angle_gamma   90.00
#
_symmetry.space_group_name_H-M   'P 1'
#
loop_
_entity.id
_entity.type
_entity.pdbx_description
1 polymer ?
#
loop_
_entity_poly.entity_id
_entity_poly.type
_entity_poly.pdbx_seq_one_letter_code
_entity_poly.pdbx_strand_id
1 'polypeptide(L)' 'MSQQHPSILSRGAQGPEVERLQGELTHLGYDLGSAGVDGIFGEYTEKAVIAFQKDNNITVDGIVGPETGKTLGARLAA' A
#
# COMPACT_ATOMS: atom_id res chain seq x y z
N MET A 1 1.15 4.35 22.52
CA MET A 1 1.20 4.47 21.05
C MET A 1 1.56 3.08 20.53
N SER A 2 0.56 2.23 20.33
CA SER A 2 0.78 0.83 19.95
C SER A 2 1.32 0.79 18.52
N GLN A 3 2.61 0.49 18.39
CA GLN A 3 3.20 0.12 17.12
C GLN A 3 2.57 -1.20 16.69
N GLN A 4 1.51 -1.13 15.88
CA GLN A 4 0.89 -2.35 15.35
C GLN A 4 1.72 -2.84 14.16
N HIS A 5 2.33 -3.99 14.42
CA HIS A 5 2.85 -5.05 13.57
C HIS A 5 2.48 -5.00 12.07
N PRO A 6 3.34 -5.50 11.17
CA PRO A 6 3.08 -5.57 9.74
C PRO A 6 1.94 -6.56 9.45
N SER A 7 0.70 -6.13 9.63
CA SER A 7 -0.48 -6.80 9.11
C SER A 7 -0.28 -6.90 7.61
N ILE A 8 -0.05 -8.10 7.12
CA ILE A 8 0.05 -8.34 5.68
C ILE A 8 -1.27 -7.87 5.06
N LEU A 9 -1.25 -6.76 4.33
CA LEU A 9 -2.44 -6.26 3.63
C LEU A 9 -2.48 -6.87 2.23
N SER A 10 -3.61 -7.47 1.90
CA SER A 10 -3.85 -8.13 0.62
C SER A 10 -5.32 -7.98 0.24
N ARG A 11 -5.68 -8.43 -0.97
CA ARG A 11 -7.03 -8.29 -1.50
C ARG A 11 -8.09 -8.78 -0.51
N GLY A 12 -9.09 -7.92 -0.25
CA GLY A 12 -10.15 -8.18 0.72
C GLY A 12 -9.86 -7.66 2.13
N ALA A 13 -8.64 -7.21 2.42
CA ALA A 13 -8.35 -6.46 3.65
C ALA A 13 -9.12 -5.13 3.67
N GLN A 14 -9.55 -4.71 4.84
CA GLN A 14 -10.32 -3.47 5.02
C GLN A 14 -9.95 -2.81 6.35
N GLY A 15 -10.05 -1.48 6.39
CA GLY A 15 -9.92 -0.68 7.60
C GLY A 15 -8.82 0.38 7.53
N PRO A 16 -8.49 0.99 8.68
CA PRO A 16 -7.65 2.19 8.72
C PRO A 16 -6.21 1.94 8.25
N GLU A 17 -5.72 0.69 8.31
CA GLU A 17 -4.41 0.35 7.73
C GLU A 17 -4.41 0.45 6.21
N VAL A 18 -5.52 0.05 5.56
CA VAL A 18 -5.67 0.14 4.10
C VAL A 18 -5.86 1.59 3.67
N GLU A 19 -6.64 2.39 4.42
CA GLU A 19 -6.80 3.83 4.14
C GLU A 19 -5.44 4.54 4.17
N ARG A 20 -4.60 4.20 5.15
CA ARG A 20 -3.25 4.77 5.26
C ARG A 20 -2.40 4.37 4.07
N LEU A 21 -2.34 3.08 3.73
CA LEU A 21 -1.63 2.58 2.55
C LEU A 21 -2.08 3.30 1.27
N GLN A 22 -3.39 3.41 1.05
CA GLN A 22 -3.95 4.09 -0.10
C GLN A 22 -3.54 5.56 -0.14
N GLY A 23 -3.57 6.25 1.00
CA GLY A 23 -3.08 7.61 1.13
C GLY A 23 -1.60 7.74 0.77
N GLU A 24 -0.77 6.81 1.26
CA GLU A 24 0.67 6.76 0.96
C GLU A 24 0.93 6.52 -0.54
N LEU A 25 0.25 5.56 -1.15
CA LEU A 25 0.33 5.27 -2.58
C LEU A 25 -0.09 6.48 -3.42
N THR A 26 -1.21 7.12 -3.08
CA THR A 26 -1.69 8.32 -3.77
C THR A 26 -0.69 9.47 -3.64
N HIS A 27 -0.10 9.66 -2.46
CA HIS A 27 0.91 10.69 -2.22
C HIS A 27 2.16 10.49 -3.08
N LEU A 28 2.55 9.23 -3.28
CA LEU A 28 3.66 8.85 -4.16
C LEU A 28 3.29 8.89 -5.66
N GLY A 29 2.05 9.24 -6.00
CA GLY A 29 1.58 9.39 -7.38
C GLY A 29 1.01 8.11 -8.01
N TYR A 30 0.73 7.08 -7.22
CA TYR A 30 0.08 5.86 -7.72
C TYR A 30 -1.44 6.03 -7.78
N ASP A 31 -2.02 5.65 -8.90
CA ASP A 31 -3.45 5.78 -9.15
C ASP A 31 -4.24 4.63 -8.50
N LEU A 32 -5.23 4.99 -7.67
CA LEU A 32 -6.18 4.06 -7.04
C LEU A 32 -7.51 3.98 -7.81
N GLY A 33 -7.54 4.48 -9.05
CA GLY A 33 -8.71 4.54 -9.90
C GLY A 33 -9.89 5.24 -9.22
N SER A 34 -11.09 4.81 -9.58
CA SER A 34 -12.35 5.37 -9.05
C SER A 34 -12.60 5.03 -7.57
N ALA A 35 -11.86 4.09 -6.98
CA ALA A 35 -12.00 3.74 -5.58
C ALA A 35 -11.40 4.82 -4.67
N GLY A 36 -10.23 5.35 -5.04
CA GLY A 36 -9.52 6.33 -4.23
C GLY A 36 -9.09 5.76 -2.87
N VAL A 37 -9.12 6.61 -1.84
CA VAL A 37 -8.84 6.20 -0.45
C VAL A 37 -10.16 5.85 0.24
N ASP A 38 -10.62 4.62 0.05
CA ASP A 38 -11.89 4.10 0.56
C ASP A 38 -11.73 3.11 1.72
N GLY A 39 -10.49 2.72 2.03
CA GLY A 39 -10.17 1.78 3.11
C GLY A 39 -10.40 0.33 2.76
N ILE A 40 -10.63 -0.01 1.50
CA ILE A 40 -10.80 -1.38 1.02
C ILE A 40 -9.67 -1.74 0.07
N PHE A 41 -9.05 -2.88 0.34
CA PHE A 41 -8.01 -3.41 -0.52
C PHE A 41 -8.67 -4.15 -1.68
N GLY A 42 -9.12 -3.36 -2.65
CA GLY A 42 -9.69 -3.82 -3.91
C GLY A 42 -8.66 -4.05 -5.01
N GLU A 43 -9.15 -4.27 -6.23
CA GLU A 43 -8.29 -4.47 -7.40
C GLU A 43 -7.41 -3.26 -7.74
N TYR A 44 -7.90 -2.04 -7.50
CA TYR A 44 -7.16 -0.82 -7.80
C TYR A 44 -6.01 -0.63 -6.82
N THR A 45 -6.26 -0.85 -5.52
CA THR A 45 -5.23 -0.85 -4.48
C THR A 45 -4.17 -1.91 -4.76
N GLU A 46 -4.57 -3.12 -5.14
CA GLU A 46 -3.63 -4.18 -5.54
C GLU A 46 -2.75 -3.77 -6.73
N LYS A 47 -3.35 -3.21 -7.79
CA LYS A 47 -2.62 -2.72 -8.97
C LYS A 47 -1.62 -1.63 -8.59
N ALA A 48 -2.01 -0.69 -7.72
CA ALA A 48 -1.13 0.36 -7.22
C ALA A 48 0.03 -0.21 -6.39
N VAL A 49 -0.23 -1.18 -5.52
CA VAL A 49 0.82 -1.88 -4.75
C VAL A 49 1.78 -2.62 -5.67
N ILE A 50 1.28 -3.33 -6.68
CA ILE A 50 2.10 -4.02 -7.68
C ILE A 50 2.99 -3.02 -8.45
N ALA A 51 2.43 -1.89 -8.87
CA ALA A 51 3.17 -0.85 -9.56
C ALA A 51 4.28 -0.27 -8.65
N PHE A 52 3.96 0.01 -7.39
CA PHE A 52 4.91 0.46 -6.40
C PHE A 52 6.04 -0.54 -6.19
N GLN A 53 5.71 -1.83 -6.05
CA GLN A 53 6.70 -2.88 -5.86
C GLN A 53 7.65 -2.98 -7.06
N LYS A 54 7.13 -2.86 -8.29
CA LYS A 54 7.92 -2.87 -9.52
C LYS A 54 8.86 -1.67 -9.60
N ASP A 55 8.35 -0.47 -9.34
CA ASP A 55 9.12 0.77 -9.38
C ASP A 55 10.30 0.73 -8.38
N ASN A 56 10.03 0.18 -7.19
CA ASN A 56 11.01 0.09 -6.12
C ASN A 56 11.90 -1.15 -6.18
N ASN A 57 11.76 -1.99 -7.22
CA ASN A 57 12.54 -3.22 -7.42
C ASN A 57 12.50 -4.17 -6.20
N ILE A 58 11.35 -4.26 -5.55
CA ILE A 58 11.08 -5.17 -4.43
C ILE A 58 10.19 -6.33 -4.89
N THR A 59 9.86 -7.25 -3.97
CA THR A 59 9.01 -8.40 -4.28
C THR A 59 7.63 -7.95 -4.79
N VAL A 60 7.30 -8.33 -6.03
CA VAL A 60 6.05 -7.95 -6.72
C VAL A 60 4.99 -9.06 -6.55
N ASP A 61 4.37 -9.11 -5.38
CA ASP A 61 3.33 -10.08 -5.04
C ASP A 61 1.93 -9.44 -4.93
N GLY A 62 1.84 -8.11 -5.00
CA GLY A 62 0.59 -7.37 -4.77
C GLY A 62 0.16 -7.35 -3.29
N ILE A 63 1.03 -7.81 -2.41
CA ILE A 63 0.83 -7.90 -0.97
C ILE A 63 1.71 -6.90 -0.24
N VAL A 64 1.15 -6.17 0.72
CA VAL A 64 1.89 -5.23 1.57
C VAL A 64 2.43 -5.97 2.78
N GLY A 65 3.63 -6.54 2.60
CA GLY A 65 4.43 -7.11 3.67
C GLY A 65 5.38 -6.10 4.32
N PRO A 66 6.26 -6.56 5.22
CA PRO A 66 7.23 -5.71 5.91
C PRO A 66 8.24 -5.05 4.94
N GLU A 67 8.58 -5.68 3.82
CA GLU A 67 9.43 -5.08 2.78
C GLU A 67 8.72 -3.89 2.11
N THR A 68 7.48 -4.09 1.64
CA THR A 68 6.66 -3.03 1.05
C THR A 68 6.46 -1.86 2.03
N GLY A 69 6.10 -2.15 3.29
CA GLY A 69 5.89 -1.11 4.31
C GLY A 69 7.14 -0.30 4.64
N LYS A 70 8.31 -0.96 4.71
CA LYS A 70 9.60 -0.24 4.89
C LYS A 70 9.90 0.67 3.72
N THR A 71 9.69 0.20 2.49
CA THR A 71 9.93 0.98 1.28
C THR A 71 8.96 2.15 1.18
N LEU A 72 7.68 1.98 1.53
CA LEU A 72 6.70 3.08 1.60
C LEU A 72 7.19 4.18 2.55
N GLY A 73 7.55 3.81 3.78
CA GLY A 73 8.10 4.76 4.75
C GLY A 73 9.37 5.46 4.26
N ALA A 74 10.26 4.74 3.56
CA ALA A 74 11.47 5.32 2.99
C ALA A 74 11.19 6.27 1.81
N ARG A 75 10.18 5.99 0.98
CA ARG A 75 9.77 6.83 -0.15
C ARG A 75 9.03 8.09 0.28
N LEU A 76 8.29 8.03 1.38
CA LEU A 76 7.57 9.18 1.95
C LEU A 76 8.47 10.11 2.75
N ALA A 77 9.58 9.59 3.28
CA ALA A 77 10.57 10.36 4.03
C ALA A 77 11.67 10.98 3.13
N ALA A 78 11.68 10.67 1.83
CA ALA A 78 12.62 11.16 0.84
C ALA A 78 12.08 12.40 0.12
#